data_AF-Q4WEL6-F1
#
_entry.id   AF-Q4WEL6-F1
#
_cell.length_a   1.000
_cell.length_b   1.000
_cell.length_c   1.000
_cell.angle_alpha   90.00
_cell.angle_beta   90.00
_cell.angle_gamma   90.00
#
_symmetry.space_group_name_H-M   'P 1'
#
loop_
_entity.id
_entity.type
_entity.pdbx_description
1 polymer ?
#
loop_
_entity_poly.entity_id
_entity_poly.type
_entity_poly.pdbx_seq_one_letter_code
_entity_poly.pdbx_strand_id
1 'polypeptide(L)'
;MDDTQIEHPRPIPIFYCCYLLRSTVRHASLYIGSTPNPARRLIQHNGVVKGGARRTAAEKLRPWEMVLVVEGFMSRLAALQFEWAWQNPWYSRHLRSEESSALAEVKHRRMRKAKSEDPEFLDSNCDSAKSRVKGTPKKSKRRHRPPRSLDTYFSDLHRLLRSTYFSHWPLKIRFFSGDIYQSWKAWYDRVDVRLRSPVKVILDGSCPEISAHTGGNDTRFGGVENAKITYAAIRDYIEKAIFLLDDPKDVRCHVCQGQIVPTEELTTVCPQAECHCTCHLLCLSRKFVDAALEPNQIVPKHGICPACEATIEWPLMMKELSFRSRAKQELLEILKRKRRVDRKQGAVTGEVESSSRRTVSVDLDDRFGQHAEDEFLLDEDWWEGLAAESDSDTDLRLKPLSKAAPKLETVIEDSECDDADIL
;
A
#
# COMPACT_ATOMS: atom_id res chain seq x y z
N MET A 1 -32.23 2.74 -7.75
CA MET A 1 -31.26 2.03 -6.89
C MET A 1 -30.25 3.09 -6.54
N ASP A 2 -30.20 3.47 -5.28
CA ASP A 2 -29.30 4.52 -4.80
C ASP A 2 -27.87 4.02 -5.05
N ASP A 3 -27.20 4.58 -6.05
CA ASP A 3 -25.80 4.29 -6.31
C ASP A 3 -25.04 4.83 -5.10
N THR A 4 -24.74 3.95 -4.14
CA THR A 4 -23.68 4.18 -3.16
C THR A 4 -22.38 4.33 -3.93
N GLN A 5 -22.15 5.55 -4.43
CA GLN A 5 -20.87 5.99 -4.93
C GLN A 5 -19.93 5.88 -3.75
N ILE A 6 -19.15 4.80 -3.70
CA ILE A 6 -17.96 4.72 -2.87
C ILE A 6 -16.97 5.72 -3.51
N GLU A 7 -17.24 7.01 -3.36
CA GLU A 7 -16.28 8.06 -3.65
C GLU A 7 -15.19 7.88 -2.61
N HIS A 8 -14.09 7.23 -2.98
CA HIS A 8 -12.88 7.31 -2.19
C HIS A 8 -12.39 8.77 -2.24
N PRO A 9 -12.53 9.55 -1.16
CA PRO A 9 -12.32 11.01 -1.24
C PRO A 9 -10.84 11.35 -1.39
N ARG A 10 -9.95 10.40 -1.08
CA ARG A 10 -8.50 10.59 -1.12
C ARG A 10 -7.91 10.09 -2.45
N PRO A 11 -6.87 10.78 -2.97
CA PRO A 11 -6.14 10.32 -4.14
C PRO A 11 -5.34 9.05 -3.84
N ILE A 12 -4.88 8.37 -4.89
CA ILE A 12 -4.10 7.13 -4.79
C ILE A 12 -2.71 7.47 -4.25
N PRO A 13 -2.28 6.90 -3.11
CA PRO A 13 -1.02 7.26 -2.48
C PRO A 13 0.17 7.06 -3.45
N ILE A 14 1.11 8.00 -3.42
CA ILE A 14 2.36 7.87 -4.18
C ILE A 14 3.14 6.66 -3.71
N PHE A 15 3.21 6.47 -2.39
CA PHE A 15 3.86 5.35 -1.77
C PHE A 15 3.02 4.80 -0.62
N TYR A 16 2.91 3.49 -0.58
CA TYR A 16 2.39 2.75 0.56
C TYR A 16 3.01 1.37 0.52
N CYS A 17 3.47 0.88 1.67
CA CYS A 17 4.09 -0.42 1.77
C CYS A 17 3.59 -1.23 2.96
N CYS A 18 3.74 -2.55 2.85
CA CYS A 18 3.79 -3.47 3.97
C CYS A 18 5.26 -3.85 4.20
N TYR A 19 5.72 -3.89 5.44
CA TYR A 19 7.13 -4.07 5.77
C TYR A 19 7.33 -5.23 6.74
N LEU A 20 8.53 -5.83 6.67
CA LEU A 20 9.04 -6.73 7.71
C LEU A 20 10.17 -6.01 8.46
N LEU A 21 9.99 -5.85 9.76
CA LEU A 21 11.05 -5.44 10.68
C LEU A 21 11.76 -6.65 11.26
N ARG A 22 13.04 -6.45 11.56
CA ARG A 22 13.87 -7.35 12.34
C ARG A 22 14.52 -6.56 13.47
N SER A 23 14.62 -7.15 14.66
CA SER A 23 15.47 -6.62 15.72
C SER A 23 16.93 -6.89 15.39
N THR A 24 17.79 -5.87 15.45
CA THR A 24 19.25 -6.04 15.25
C THR A 24 19.91 -6.74 16.44
N VAL A 25 19.26 -6.73 17.62
CA VAL A 25 19.74 -7.43 18.83
C VAL A 25 19.38 -8.91 18.79
N ARG A 26 18.16 -9.22 18.37
CA ARG A 26 17.66 -10.61 18.28
C ARG A 26 16.99 -10.82 16.94
N HIS A 27 17.75 -11.31 15.97
CA HIS A 27 17.32 -11.50 14.57
C HIS A 27 16.08 -12.41 14.40
N ALA A 28 15.79 -13.28 15.38
CA ALA A 28 14.58 -14.09 15.39
C ALA A 28 13.29 -13.28 15.69
N SER A 29 13.42 -12.05 16.20
CA SER A 29 12.29 -11.17 16.50
C SER A 29 11.92 -10.40 15.25
N LEU A 30 10.74 -10.71 14.71
CA LEU A 30 10.21 -10.12 13.50
C LEU A 30 8.88 -9.41 13.80
N TYR A 31 8.59 -8.36 13.03
CA TYR A 31 7.33 -7.62 13.12
C TYR A 31 6.85 -7.23 11.72
N ILE A 32 5.57 -7.44 11.42
CA ILE A 32 4.95 -7.01 10.17
C ILE A 32 4.13 -5.76 10.46
N GLY A 33 4.24 -4.75 9.60
CA GLY A 33 3.33 -3.59 9.65
C GLY A 33 3.08 -3.01 8.26
N SER A 34 2.29 -1.94 8.20
CA SER A 34 2.12 -1.13 6.99
C SER A 34 2.26 0.36 7.27
N THR A 35 2.67 1.12 6.26
CA THR A 35 2.88 2.57 6.37
C THR A 35 2.96 3.24 4.99
N PRO A 36 2.48 4.49 4.86
CA PRO A 36 2.81 5.34 3.73
C PRO A 36 4.18 6.02 3.87
N ASN A 37 4.73 6.12 5.09
CA ASN A 37 5.99 6.79 5.40
C ASN A 37 6.92 5.84 6.19
N PRO A 38 7.78 5.06 5.52
CA PRO A 38 8.63 4.07 6.18
C PRO A 38 9.73 4.71 7.04
N ALA A 39 10.24 5.88 6.65
CA ALA A 39 11.21 6.64 7.42
C ALA A 39 10.67 7.02 8.80
N ARG A 40 9.50 7.70 8.83
CA ARG A 40 8.81 8.08 10.07
C ARG A 40 8.42 6.85 10.89
N ARG A 41 7.93 5.79 10.25
CA ARG A 41 7.50 4.59 10.96
C ARG A 41 8.67 3.85 11.63
N LEU A 42 9.84 3.81 10.99
CA LEU A 42 11.03 3.17 11.57
C LEU A 42 11.50 3.88 12.85
N ILE A 43 11.55 5.22 12.83
CA ILE A 43 11.95 6.00 14.02
C ILE A 43 10.91 5.91 15.16
N GLN A 44 9.63 5.69 14.85
CA GLN A 44 8.60 5.39 15.85
C GLN A 44 8.83 4.04 16.54
N HIS A 45 9.10 2.98 15.77
CA HIS A 45 9.43 1.66 16.34
C HIS A 45 10.69 1.71 17.21
N ASN A 46 11.67 2.52 16.81
CA ASN A 46 12.91 2.76 17.56
C ASN A 46 12.77 3.74 18.73
N GLY A 47 11.56 4.24 19.03
CA GLY A 47 11.31 5.06 20.21
C GLY A 47 11.84 6.49 20.14
N VAL A 48 12.33 6.94 18.98
CA VAL A 48 12.80 8.31 18.75
C VAL A 48 11.62 9.29 18.67
N VAL A 49 10.49 8.83 18.12
CA VAL A 49 9.23 9.57 18.01
C VAL A 49 8.10 8.73 18.60
N LYS A 50 7.07 9.38 19.15
CA LYS A 50 5.87 8.70 19.67
C LYS A 50 5.06 7.99 18.56
N GLY A 51 4.27 6.99 18.94
CA GLY A 51 3.40 6.23 18.03
C GLY A 51 3.96 4.90 17.55
N GLY A 52 5.00 4.36 18.22
CA GLY A 52 5.51 3.01 17.95
C GLY A 52 4.56 1.92 18.44
N ALA A 53 4.59 0.77 17.77
CA ALA A 53 3.80 -0.41 18.13
C ALA A 53 4.23 -1.01 19.48
N ARG A 54 3.27 -1.52 20.27
CA ARG A 54 3.54 -2.11 21.59
C ARG A 54 4.54 -3.26 21.51
N ARG A 55 4.42 -4.13 20.49
CA ARG A 55 5.33 -5.27 20.28
C ARG A 55 6.78 -4.86 20.00
N THR A 56 6.99 -3.63 19.53
CA THR A 56 8.32 -3.08 19.22
C THR A 56 8.88 -2.15 20.31
N ALA A 57 8.12 -1.93 21.39
CA ALA A 57 8.47 -0.97 22.43
C ALA A 57 9.57 -1.44 23.38
N ALA A 58 9.88 -2.75 23.41
CA ALA A 58 10.86 -3.31 24.33
C ALA A 58 12.29 -2.87 23.97
N GLU A 59 12.94 -2.15 24.88
CA GLU A 59 14.30 -1.63 24.67
C GLU A 59 15.33 -2.73 24.40
N LYS A 60 15.17 -3.90 25.03
CA LYS A 60 16.01 -5.11 24.80
C LYS A 60 16.00 -5.63 23.35
N LEU A 61 15.04 -5.19 22.52
CA LEU A 61 14.91 -5.58 21.11
C LEU A 61 15.23 -4.43 20.15
N ARG A 62 15.41 -3.21 20.64
CA ARG A 62 15.79 -2.07 19.80
C ARG A 62 17.31 -2.06 19.57
N PRO A 63 17.79 -1.52 18.43
CA PRO A 63 16.99 -0.97 17.33
C PRO A 63 16.38 -2.05 16.42
N TRP A 64 15.27 -1.68 15.79
CA TRP A 64 14.66 -2.37 14.68
C TRP A 64 15.19 -1.82 13.36
N GLU A 65 15.25 -2.68 12.35
CA GLU A 65 15.56 -2.33 10.96
C GLU A 65 14.46 -2.86 10.03
N MET A 66 14.13 -2.10 8.98
CA MET A 66 13.28 -2.59 7.89
C MET A 66 14.11 -3.44 6.93
N VAL A 67 13.89 -4.75 6.93
CA VAL A 67 14.70 -5.69 6.13
C VAL A 67 14.14 -5.90 4.72
N LEU A 68 12.82 -5.86 4.57
CA LEU A 68 12.13 -5.93 3.28
C LEU A 68 10.80 -5.18 3.33
N VAL A 69 10.38 -4.65 2.18
CA VAL A 69 9.08 -4.02 1.99
C VAL A 69 8.40 -4.53 0.73
N VAL A 70 7.08 -4.68 0.79
CA VAL A 70 6.20 -4.86 -0.37
C VAL A 70 5.59 -3.50 -0.65
N GLU A 71 5.92 -2.89 -1.78
CA GLU A 71 5.46 -1.56 -2.18
C GLU A 71 4.56 -1.63 -3.41
N GLY A 72 3.85 -0.54 -3.71
CA GLY A 72 2.99 -0.42 -4.90
C GLY A 72 1.49 -0.56 -4.63
N PHE A 73 1.06 -0.55 -3.37
CA PHE A 73 -0.37 -0.56 -3.06
C PHE A 73 -1.07 0.70 -3.58
N MET A 74 -2.18 0.51 -4.29
CA MET A 74 -2.99 1.60 -4.87
C MET A 74 -4.05 2.15 -3.91
N SER A 75 -4.14 1.62 -2.69
CA SER A 75 -4.99 2.15 -1.63
C SER A 75 -4.48 1.70 -0.26
N ARG A 76 -4.75 2.52 0.76
CA ARG A 76 -4.49 2.17 2.17
C ARG A 76 -5.21 0.89 2.57
N LEU A 77 -6.49 0.76 2.19
CA LEU A 77 -7.31 -0.41 2.55
C LEU A 77 -6.66 -1.72 2.12
N ALA A 78 -6.07 -1.76 0.93
CA ALA A 78 -5.46 -2.99 0.45
C ALA A 78 -4.10 -3.29 1.04
N ALA A 79 -3.31 -2.25 1.39
CA ALA A 79 -2.13 -2.45 2.21
C ALA A 79 -2.54 -3.07 3.57
N LEU A 80 -3.59 -2.56 4.21
CA LEU A 80 -4.11 -3.12 5.46
C LEU A 80 -4.63 -4.55 5.30
N GLN A 81 -5.32 -4.87 4.20
CA GLN A 81 -5.76 -6.24 3.91
C GLN A 81 -4.56 -7.18 3.71
N PHE A 82 -3.51 -6.73 3.04
CA PHE A 82 -2.29 -7.50 2.83
C PHE A 82 -1.53 -7.72 4.15
N GLU A 83 -1.34 -6.66 4.93
CA GLU A 83 -0.73 -6.69 6.26
C GLU A 83 -1.46 -7.69 7.17
N TRP A 84 -2.78 -7.54 7.30
CA TRP A 84 -3.59 -8.42 8.13
C TRP A 84 -3.46 -9.88 7.69
N ALA A 85 -3.48 -10.14 6.38
CA ALA A 85 -3.34 -11.48 5.84
C ALA A 85 -1.95 -12.08 6.12
N TRP A 86 -0.90 -11.25 6.14
CA TRP A 86 0.48 -11.68 6.40
C TRP A 86 0.77 -11.90 7.89
N GLN A 87 0.15 -11.10 8.76
CA GLN A 87 0.15 -11.29 10.22
C GLN A 87 -0.68 -12.51 10.63
N ASN A 88 -1.78 -12.79 9.93
CA ASN A 88 -2.76 -13.82 10.27
C ASN A 88 -2.90 -14.96 9.22
N PRO A 89 -1.83 -15.71 8.85
CA PRO A 89 -1.91 -16.70 7.79
C PRO A 89 -2.97 -17.79 7.98
N TRP A 90 -3.22 -18.19 9.23
CA TRP A 90 -4.18 -19.24 9.58
C TRP A 90 -5.64 -18.81 9.42
N TYR A 91 -5.92 -17.51 9.48
CA TYR A 91 -7.26 -16.94 9.32
C TYR A 91 -7.49 -16.38 7.92
N SER A 92 -6.41 -16.01 7.22
CA SER A 92 -6.49 -15.42 5.90
C SER A 92 -7.00 -16.42 4.85
N ARG A 93 -8.12 -16.08 4.20
CA ARG A 93 -8.64 -16.82 3.05
C ARG A 93 -7.63 -16.92 1.91
N HIS A 94 -6.71 -15.95 1.79
CA HIS A 94 -5.66 -15.92 0.77
C HIS A 94 -4.58 -16.98 1.00
N LEU A 95 -4.45 -17.46 2.25
CA LEU A 95 -3.42 -18.41 2.69
C LEU A 95 -4.00 -19.76 3.15
N ARG A 96 -5.28 -20.04 2.89
CA ARG A 96 -5.82 -21.39 3.06
C ARG A 96 -5.20 -22.28 1.98
N SER A 97 -4.61 -23.42 2.37
CA SER A 97 -4.18 -24.43 1.40
C SER A 97 -5.41 -24.88 0.60
N GLU A 98 -5.27 -25.14 -0.69
CA GLU A 98 -6.33 -25.80 -1.47
C GLU A 98 -6.76 -27.10 -0.77
N GLU A 99 -5.82 -27.78 -0.11
CA GLU A 99 -6.07 -28.95 0.73
C GLU A 99 -6.88 -28.62 2.01
N SER A 100 -6.63 -27.46 2.63
CA SER A 100 -7.40 -27.01 3.81
C SER A 100 -8.82 -26.60 3.45
N SER A 101 -9.05 -26.11 2.23
CA SER A 101 -10.39 -25.86 1.71
C SER A 101 -11.12 -27.18 1.45
N ALA A 102 -10.48 -28.17 0.81
CA ALA A 102 -11.06 -29.50 0.62
C ALA A 102 -11.38 -30.19 1.96
N LEU A 103 -10.48 -30.13 2.95
CA LEU A 103 -10.72 -30.69 4.29
C LEU A 103 -11.81 -29.95 5.07
N ALA A 104 -11.91 -28.62 4.92
CA ALA A 104 -12.97 -27.84 5.55
C ALA A 104 -14.34 -28.15 4.94
N GLU A 105 -14.42 -28.34 3.62
CA GLU A 105 -15.63 -28.77 2.92
C GLU A 105 -16.04 -30.19 3.34
N VAL A 106 -15.09 -31.12 3.46
CA VAL A 106 -15.36 -32.49 3.97
C VAL A 106 -15.88 -32.45 5.41
N LYS A 107 -15.33 -31.59 6.27
CA LYS A 107 -15.83 -31.44 7.66
C LYS A 107 -17.25 -30.85 7.70
N HIS A 108 -17.54 -29.81 6.92
CA HIS A 108 -18.90 -29.26 6.84
C HIS A 108 -19.90 -30.28 6.28
N ARG A 109 -19.49 -31.11 5.31
CA ARG A 109 -20.33 -32.15 4.73
C ARG A 109 -20.56 -33.33 5.69
N ARG A 110 -19.53 -33.72 6.47
CA ARG A 110 -19.66 -34.74 7.54
C ARG A 110 -20.55 -34.26 8.68
N MET A 111 -20.44 -33.00 9.10
CA MET A 111 -21.33 -32.46 10.13
C MET A 111 -22.78 -32.33 9.66
N ARG A 112 -23.02 -32.01 8.38
CA ARG A 112 -24.37 -32.01 7.81
C ARG A 112 -24.96 -33.42 7.74
N LYS A 113 -24.15 -34.45 7.45
CA LYS A 113 -24.60 -35.85 7.38
C LYS A 113 -24.83 -36.49 8.77
N ALA A 114 -23.98 -36.19 9.75
CA ALA A 114 -24.15 -36.69 11.12
C ALA A 114 -25.35 -36.07 11.86
N LYS A 115 -25.95 -35.00 11.33
CA LYS A 115 -27.13 -34.36 11.91
C LYS A 115 -28.45 -34.87 11.30
N SER A 116 -28.40 -35.79 10.33
CA SER A 116 -29.57 -36.31 9.60
C SER A 116 -29.82 -37.81 9.78
N GLU A 117 -29.04 -38.52 10.59
CA GLU A 117 -29.22 -39.96 10.84
C GLU A 117 -29.58 -40.17 12.32
N ASP A 118 -30.85 -40.48 12.58
CA ASP A 118 -31.38 -40.88 13.88
C ASP A 118 -30.85 -42.27 14.29
N PRO A 119 -30.59 -42.55 15.60
CA PRO A 119 -29.85 -43.74 16.03
C PRO A 119 -30.78 -44.89 16.44
N GLU A 120 -30.68 -46.03 15.74
CA GLU A 120 -31.28 -47.29 16.18
C GLU A 120 -30.33 -48.10 17.09
N PHE A 121 -30.93 -48.54 18.19
CA PHE A 121 -30.42 -49.38 19.27
C PHE A 121 -30.04 -50.79 18.77
N LEU A 122 -29.07 -51.46 19.42
CA LEU A 122 -29.25 -52.79 20.04
C LEU A 122 -27.99 -53.29 20.79
N ASP A 123 -28.28 -53.90 21.93
CA ASP A 123 -27.43 -54.38 23.03
C ASP A 123 -26.39 -55.46 22.69
N SER A 124 -25.30 -55.56 23.46
CA SER A 124 -25.06 -56.70 24.38
C SER A 124 -23.69 -56.66 25.07
N ASN A 125 -23.72 -56.97 26.37
CA ASN A 125 -22.69 -56.98 27.42
C ASN A 125 -21.39 -57.77 27.17
N CYS A 126 -20.26 -57.30 27.73
CA CYS A 126 -19.49 -58.09 28.72
C CYS A 126 -18.58 -57.22 29.63
N ASP A 127 -18.96 -57.26 30.91
CA ASP A 127 -18.28 -57.12 32.21
C ASP A 127 -16.86 -56.53 32.43
N SER A 128 -16.87 -55.70 33.49
CA SER A 128 -15.90 -55.63 34.61
C SER A 128 -14.60 -54.84 34.47
N ALA A 129 -14.59 -53.62 35.03
CA ALA A 129 -13.86 -53.32 36.28
C ALA A 129 -14.12 -51.86 36.72
N LYS A 130 -14.57 -51.72 37.97
CA LYS A 130 -14.91 -50.46 38.64
C LYS A 130 -13.66 -49.69 39.08
N SER A 131 -13.59 -48.40 38.79
CA SER A 131 -12.86 -47.43 39.62
C SER A 131 -13.35 -46.00 39.37
N ARG A 132 -13.99 -45.43 40.40
CA ARG A 132 -14.48 -44.04 40.49
C ARG A 132 -13.32 -43.10 40.81
N VAL A 133 -13.08 -42.06 40.01
CA VAL A 133 -12.61 -40.76 40.53
C VAL A 133 -13.25 -39.62 39.73
N LYS A 134 -14.02 -38.78 40.43
CA LYS A 134 -14.57 -37.51 39.96
C LYS A 134 -13.44 -36.49 39.80
N GLY A 135 -13.26 -35.93 38.60
CA GLY A 135 -12.35 -34.82 38.33
C GLY A 135 -13.01 -33.84 37.37
N THR A 136 -13.08 -32.58 37.79
CA THR A 136 -13.64 -31.43 37.05
C THR A 136 -13.04 -31.26 35.65
N PRO A 137 -13.77 -30.72 34.66
CA PRO A 137 -13.24 -30.51 33.32
C PRO A 137 -12.17 -29.40 33.38
N LYS A 138 -10.89 -29.78 33.29
CA LYS A 138 -9.78 -28.84 33.11
C LYS A 138 -10.00 -28.07 31.81
N LYS A 139 -10.08 -26.73 31.90
CA LYS A 139 -10.01 -25.81 30.75
C LYS A 139 -8.88 -26.26 29.83
N SER A 140 -9.23 -26.65 28.59
CA SER A 140 -8.27 -27.04 27.56
C SER A 140 -7.23 -25.93 27.39
N LYS A 141 -5.98 -26.22 27.79
CA LYS A 141 -4.82 -25.36 27.49
C LYS A 141 -4.79 -25.14 25.97
N ARG A 142 -4.96 -23.89 25.51
CA ARG A 142 -4.79 -23.55 24.09
C ARG A 142 -3.36 -23.95 23.70
N ARG A 143 -3.22 -24.79 22.68
CA ARG A 143 -1.91 -25.27 22.19
C ARG A 143 -1.06 -24.05 21.82
N HIS A 144 0.09 -23.89 22.49
CA HIS A 144 1.08 -22.88 22.15
C HIS A 144 1.51 -23.09 20.70
N ARG A 145 1.49 -22.03 19.88
CA ARG A 145 1.96 -22.12 18.49
C ARG A 145 3.49 -22.02 18.48
N PRO A 146 4.18 -22.77 17.60
CA PRO A 146 5.63 -22.66 17.49
C PRO A 146 6.01 -21.29 16.93
N PRO A 147 7.15 -20.72 17.36
CA PRO A 147 7.65 -19.46 16.83
C PRO A 147 7.83 -19.57 15.31
N ARG A 148 7.43 -18.53 14.58
CA ARG A 148 7.52 -18.51 13.11
C ARG A 148 8.96 -18.28 12.67
N SER A 149 9.49 -19.18 11.84
CA SER A 149 10.79 -19.00 11.20
C SER A 149 10.71 -17.99 10.05
N LEU A 150 11.85 -17.40 9.66
CA LEU A 150 11.93 -16.49 8.51
C LEU A 150 11.40 -17.14 7.22
N ASP A 151 11.69 -18.43 7.00
CA ASP A 151 11.14 -19.23 5.89
C ASP A 151 9.60 -19.26 5.88
N THR A 152 8.97 -19.24 7.07
CA THR A 152 7.51 -19.17 7.18
C THR A 152 6.99 -17.82 6.69
N TYR A 153 7.67 -16.72 7.03
CA TYR A 153 7.31 -15.39 6.53
C TYR A 153 7.46 -15.29 5.01
N PHE A 154 8.50 -15.88 4.44
CA PHE A 154 8.70 -15.95 2.99
C PHE A 154 7.64 -16.79 2.29
N SER A 155 7.29 -17.94 2.86
CA SER A 155 6.21 -18.79 2.35
C SER A 155 4.87 -18.07 2.31
N ASP A 156 4.52 -17.39 3.39
CA ASP A 156 3.27 -16.64 3.46
C ASP A 156 3.26 -15.46 2.49
N LEU A 157 4.36 -14.69 2.41
CA LEU A 157 4.52 -13.61 1.43
C LEU A 157 4.35 -14.13 0.00
N HIS A 158 5.02 -15.21 -0.36
CA HIS A 158 4.94 -15.81 -1.69
C HIS A 158 3.52 -16.27 -2.04
N ARG A 159 2.81 -16.87 -1.08
CA ARG A 159 1.42 -17.30 -1.27
C ARG A 159 0.46 -16.11 -1.40
N LEU A 160 0.68 -15.02 -0.67
CA LEU A 160 -0.10 -13.79 -0.83
C LEU A 160 0.07 -13.21 -2.23
N LEU A 161 1.31 -13.08 -2.72
CA LEU A 161 1.63 -12.57 -4.06
C LEU A 161 1.07 -13.45 -5.20
N ARG A 162 0.81 -14.73 -4.92
CA ARG A 162 0.15 -15.66 -5.86
C ARG A 162 -1.37 -15.67 -5.79
N SER A 163 -1.95 -15.11 -4.72
CA SER A 163 -3.39 -15.14 -4.54
C SER A 163 -4.09 -14.38 -5.67
N THR A 164 -5.27 -14.85 -6.08
CA THR A 164 -6.07 -14.23 -7.15
C THR A 164 -6.46 -12.78 -6.88
N TYR A 165 -6.33 -12.32 -5.64
CA TYR A 165 -6.62 -10.95 -5.27
C TYR A 165 -5.39 -10.05 -5.45
N PHE A 166 -4.26 -10.40 -4.81
CA PHE A 166 -3.06 -9.56 -4.82
C PHE A 166 -2.19 -9.74 -6.07
N SER A 167 -2.35 -10.83 -6.83
CA SER A 167 -1.52 -11.08 -8.03
C SER A 167 -1.73 -10.09 -9.17
N HIS A 168 -2.86 -9.37 -9.19
CA HIS A 168 -3.16 -8.35 -10.20
C HIS A 168 -2.68 -6.95 -9.81
N TRP A 169 -2.18 -6.79 -8.59
CA TRP A 169 -1.73 -5.51 -8.08
C TRP A 169 -0.30 -5.22 -8.58
N PRO A 170 0.08 -3.95 -8.79
CA PRO A 170 1.41 -3.57 -9.26
C PRO A 170 2.43 -3.61 -8.11
N LEU A 171 2.45 -4.71 -7.37
CA LEU A 171 3.31 -4.89 -6.20
C LEU A 171 4.75 -5.15 -6.64
N LYS A 172 5.68 -4.67 -5.83
CA LYS A 172 7.11 -4.89 -5.95
C LYS A 172 7.67 -5.27 -4.58
N ILE A 173 8.70 -6.09 -4.54
CA ILE A 173 9.42 -6.42 -3.30
C ILE A 173 10.75 -5.68 -3.32
N ARG A 174 11.04 -4.91 -2.28
CA ARG A 174 12.33 -4.25 -2.09
C ARG A 174 13.02 -4.80 -0.85
N PHE A 175 14.25 -5.26 -1.03
CA PHE A 175 15.10 -5.75 0.06
C PHE A 175 16.12 -4.67 0.45
N PHE A 176 16.29 -4.43 1.75
CA PHE A 176 17.30 -3.52 2.28
C PHE A 176 18.46 -4.26 2.97
N SER A 177 18.24 -5.53 3.33
CA SER A 177 19.24 -6.39 3.97
C SER A 177 19.71 -7.50 3.01
N GLY A 178 21.02 -7.52 2.75
CA GLY A 178 21.62 -8.48 1.83
C GLY A 178 21.46 -9.93 2.28
N ASP A 179 21.57 -10.21 3.58
CA ASP A 179 21.41 -11.54 4.16
C ASP A 179 19.96 -12.05 4.09
N ILE A 180 18.98 -11.16 4.27
CA ILE A 180 17.56 -11.49 4.11
C ILE A 180 17.24 -11.75 2.63
N TYR A 181 17.80 -10.98 1.70
CA TYR A 181 17.68 -11.26 0.28
C TYR A 181 18.29 -12.61 -0.11
N GLN A 182 19.50 -12.94 0.37
CA GLN A 182 20.11 -14.24 0.08
C GLN A 182 19.29 -15.40 0.67
N SER A 183 18.77 -15.24 1.88
CA SER A 183 17.88 -16.22 2.51
C SER A 183 16.60 -16.41 1.71
N TRP A 184 15.98 -15.31 1.28
CA TRP A 184 14.79 -15.35 0.42
C TRP A 184 15.09 -15.99 -0.94
N LYS A 185 16.21 -15.65 -1.58
CA LYS A 185 16.62 -16.20 -2.87
C LYS A 185 16.84 -17.70 -2.78
N ALA A 186 17.61 -18.15 -1.79
CA ALA A 186 17.84 -19.58 -1.55
C ALA A 186 16.54 -20.33 -1.27
N TRP A 187 15.64 -19.72 -0.48
CA TRP A 187 14.31 -20.27 -0.23
C TRP A 187 13.47 -20.33 -1.52
N TYR A 188 13.41 -19.23 -2.28
CA TYR A 188 12.62 -19.10 -3.50
C TYR A 188 13.09 -20.08 -4.56
N ASP A 189 14.41 -20.26 -4.75
CA ASP A 189 14.97 -21.20 -5.73
C ASP A 189 14.48 -22.65 -5.51
N ARG A 190 14.21 -23.05 -4.25
CA ARG A 190 13.68 -24.37 -3.89
C ARG A 190 12.18 -24.54 -4.06
N VAL A 191 11.42 -23.46 -4.26
CA VAL A 191 9.95 -23.54 -4.39
C VAL A 191 9.56 -23.93 -5.81
N ASP A 192 8.80 -25.02 -5.95
CA ASP A 192 8.38 -25.55 -7.25
C ASP A 192 7.48 -24.59 -8.04
N VAL A 193 6.57 -23.91 -7.34
CA VAL A 193 5.57 -23.07 -8.00
C VAL A 193 6.05 -21.62 -8.09
N ARG A 194 6.35 -21.16 -9.30
CA ARG A 194 6.74 -19.77 -9.54
C ARG A 194 5.54 -18.81 -9.51
N LEU A 195 5.81 -17.52 -9.32
CA LEU A 195 4.82 -16.45 -9.45
C LEU A 195 4.27 -16.40 -10.88
N ARG A 196 2.94 -16.30 -11.05
CA ARG A 196 2.28 -16.27 -12.38
C ARG A 196 2.77 -15.10 -13.24
N SER A 197 2.97 -13.95 -12.60
CA SER A 197 3.62 -12.76 -13.14
C SER A 197 4.79 -12.48 -12.23
N PRO A 198 6.05 -12.44 -12.71
CA PRO A 198 7.19 -12.18 -11.85
C PRO A 198 7.03 -10.81 -11.20
N VAL A 199 6.85 -10.81 -9.88
CA VAL A 199 6.85 -9.59 -9.07
C VAL A 199 8.26 -9.00 -9.14
N LYS A 200 8.36 -7.71 -9.46
CA LYS A 200 9.66 -7.04 -9.55
C LYS A 200 10.35 -7.04 -8.19
N VAL A 201 11.58 -7.55 -8.15
CA VAL A 201 12.45 -7.53 -6.96
C VAL A 201 13.48 -6.41 -7.12
N ILE A 202 13.59 -5.55 -6.10
CA ILE A 202 14.50 -4.41 -6.07
C ILE A 202 15.48 -4.62 -4.92
N LEU A 203 16.77 -4.52 -5.21
CA LEU A 203 17.84 -4.64 -4.23
C LEU A 203 18.30 -3.26 -3.83
N ASP A 204 18.31 -3.00 -2.53
CA ASP A 204 18.57 -1.70 -1.93
C ASP A 204 19.38 -1.85 -0.64
N GLY A 205 19.72 -0.74 0.02
CA GLY A 205 20.46 -0.81 1.29
C GLY A 205 21.78 -1.56 1.17
N SER A 206 21.97 -2.50 2.09
CA SER A 206 23.15 -3.36 2.16
C SER A 206 23.16 -4.49 1.11
N CYS A 207 22.12 -4.60 0.28
CA CYS A 207 22.10 -5.62 -0.78
C CYS A 207 23.17 -5.31 -1.85
N PRO A 208 23.83 -6.34 -2.42
CA PRO A 208 24.80 -6.13 -3.50
C PRO A 208 24.23 -5.31 -4.64
N GLU A 209 25.03 -4.37 -5.18
CA GLU A 209 24.72 -3.73 -6.46
C GLU A 209 24.96 -4.76 -7.56
N ILE A 210 23.88 -5.38 -8.02
CA ILE A 210 23.93 -6.12 -9.28
C ILE A 210 23.89 -5.05 -10.36
N SER A 211 24.88 -5.06 -11.26
CA SER A 211 24.99 -4.17 -12.43
C SER A 211 23.85 -4.38 -13.43
N ALA A 212 22.63 -4.08 -13.01
CA ALA A 212 21.44 -4.10 -13.86
C ALA A 212 21.15 -2.67 -14.28
N HIS A 213 21.70 -2.31 -15.43
CA HIS A 213 21.26 -1.15 -16.22
C HIS A 213 19.78 -1.33 -16.56
N THR A 214 18.87 -0.68 -15.84
CA THR A 214 17.49 -0.55 -16.29
C THR A 214 16.93 0.79 -15.83
N GLY A 215 16.99 1.77 -16.74
CA GLY A 215 16.50 3.14 -16.54
C GLY A 215 14.98 3.20 -16.37
N GLY A 216 14.50 2.99 -15.15
CA GLY A 216 13.11 3.20 -14.74
C GLY A 216 13.06 3.68 -13.29
N ASN A 217 11.88 4.10 -12.82
CA ASN A 217 11.59 4.63 -11.46
C ASN A 217 12.02 3.74 -10.27
N ASP A 218 12.64 2.60 -10.51
CA ASP A 218 13.09 1.63 -9.53
C ASP A 218 14.54 1.89 -9.10
N THR A 219 14.93 3.17 -9.04
CA THR A 219 16.21 3.60 -8.48
C THR A 219 16.36 3.12 -7.04
N ARG A 220 17.56 2.69 -6.68
CA ARG A 220 17.94 2.40 -5.29
C ARG A 220 17.67 3.66 -4.44
N PHE A 221 17.00 3.49 -3.31
CA PHE A 221 16.83 4.54 -2.31
C PHE A 221 18.09 4.71 -1.46
N GLY A 222 18.93 3.70 -1.35
CA GLY A 222 19.98 3.61 -0.34
C GLY A 222 19.42 3.17 1.03
N GLY A 223 18.29 3.73 1.45
CA GLY A 223 17.60 3.35 2.68
C GLY A 223 16.13 3.77 2.67
N VAL A 224 15.37 3.38 3.69
CA VAL A 224 13.93 3.70 3.78
C VAL A 224 13.67 5.20 3.94
N GLU A 225 14.66 5.94 4.44
CA GLU A 225 14.66 7.39 4.61
C GLU A 225 14.54 8.17 3.30
N ASN A 226 14.99 7.58 2.20
CA ASN A 226 15.01 8.21 0.88
C ASN A 226 13.85 7.75 -0.02
N ALA A 227 12.87 7.04 0.55
CA ALA A 227 11.68 6.64 -0.19
C ALA A 227 10.93 7.89 -0.69
N LYS A 228 10.65 7.94 -2.00
CA LYS A 228 9.87 9.01 -2.61
C LYS A 228 8.38 8.81 -2.28
N ILE A 229 7.94 9.39 -1.16
CA ILE A 229 6.58 9.18 -0.63
C ILE A 229 5.56 10.27 -1.00
N THR A 230 6.02 11.39 -1.55
CA THR A 230 5.21 12.59 -1.81
C THR A 230 4.92 12.79 -3.30
N TYR A 231 3.88 13.59 -3.62
CA TYR A 231 3.53 13.89 -5.02
C TYR A 231 4.58 14.76 -5.72
N ALA A 232 5.52 15.34 -4.97
CA ALA A 232 6.72 15.95 -5.51
C ALA A 232 7.44 15.03 -6.53
N ALA A 233 7.38 13.70 -6.36
CA ALA A 233 8.01 12.74 -7.27
C ALA A 233 7.43 12.72 -8.69
N ILE A 234 6.20 13.22 -8.88
CA ILE A 234 5.50 13.27 -10.17
C ILE A 234 4.94 14.66 -10.47
N ARG A 235 5.49 15.70 -9.83
CA ARG A 235 5.01 17.08 -9.94
C ARG A 235 4.99 17.56 -11.39
N ASP A 236 6.08 17.37 -12.12
CA ASP A 236 6.20 17.81 -13.52
C ASP A 236 5.13 17.18 -14.41
N TYR A 237 4.81 15.90 -14.14
CA TYR A 237 3.74 15.21 -14.85
C TYR A 237 2.36 15.77 -14.51
N ILE A 238 2.08 16.05 -13.24
CA ILE A 238 0.83 16.70 -12.81
C ILE A 238 0.70 18.08 -13.47
N GLU A 239 1.75 18.90 -13.43
CA GLU A 239 1.72 20.25 -14.02
C GLU A 239 1.48 20.20 -15.52
N LYS A 240 2.11 19.26 -16.24
CA LYS A 240 1.85 19.03 -17.66
C LYS A 240 0.40 18.61 -17.91
N ALA A 241 -0.14 17.71 -17.10
CA ALA A 241 -1.52 17.23 -17.26
C ALA A 241 -2.54 18.35 -17.03
N ILE A 242 -2.34 19.21 -16.04
CA ILE A 242 -3.15 20.42 -15.85
C ILE A 242 -3.05 21.31 -17.08
N PHE A 243 -1.83 21.62 -17.52
CA PHE A 243 -1.61 22.55 -18.64
C PHE A 243 -2.31 22.08 -19.93
N LEU A 244 -2.21 20.78 -20.26
CA LEU A 244 -2.84 20.22 -21.45
C LEU A 244 -4.36 20.15 -21.38
N LEU A 245 -4.95 20.25 -20.18
CA LEU A 245 -6.39 20.12 -19.97
C LEU A 245 -7.07 21.45 -19.58
N ASP A 246 -6.30 22.54 -19.46
CA ASP A 246 -6.81 23.87 -19.08
C ASP A 246 -7.65 24.52 -20.19
N ASP A 247 -7.32 24.26 -21.47
CA ASP A 247 -8.14 24.66 -22.62
C ASP A 247 -8.77 23.44 -23.33
N PRO A 248 -9.99 23.03 -22.94
CA PRO A 248 -10.59 21.79 -23.41
C PRO A 248 -11.07 21.84 -24.87
N LYS A 249 -11.07 23.01 -25.52
CA LYS A 249 -11.69 23.16 -26.86
C LYS A 249 -11.02 22.29 -27.92
N ASP A 250 -9.72 22.05 -27.78
CA ASP A 250 -8.92 21.28 -28.72
C ASP A 250 -8.50 19.90 -28.18
N VAL A 251 -8.96 19.51 -26.99
CA VAL A 251 -8.58 18.25 -26.37
C VAL A 251 -9.40 17.11 -26.99
N ARG A 252 -8.74 16.23 -27.74
CA ARG A 252 -9.34 15.05 -28.37
C ARG A 252 -8.67 13.77 -27.93
N CYS A 253 -9.47 12.72 -27.75
CA CYS A 253 -8.96 11.41 -27.42
C CYS A 253 -8.17 10.83 -28.59
N HIS A 254 -6.91 10.51 -28.37
CA HIS A 254 -6.05 9.94 -29.42
C HIS A 254 -6.51 8.54 -29.91
N VAL A 255 -7.35 7.85 -29.14
CA VAL A 255 -7.88 6.52 -29.51
C VAL A 255 -9.18 6.63 -30.33
N CYS A 256 -10.21 7.29 -29.82
CA CYS A 256 -11.51 7.37 -30.51
C CYS A 256 -11.71 8.65 -31.35
N GLN A 257 -10.78 9.60 -31.28
CA GLN A 257 -10.84 10.92 -31.95
C GLN A 257 -12.00 11.83 -31.50
N GLY A 258 -12.78 11.42 -30.50
CA GLY A 258 -13.84 12.21 -29.89
C GLY A 258 -13.28 13.37 -29.06
N GLN A 259 -14.03 14.47 -28.97
CA GLN A 259 -13.74 15.57 -28.07
C GLN A 259 -13.88 15.11 -26.62
N ILE A 260 -12.90 15.48 -25.80
CA ILE A 260 -12.88 15.15 -24.37
C ILE A 260 -13.42 16.36 -23.60
N VAL A 261 -14.25 16.12 -22.59
CA VAL A 261 -14.68 17.13 -21.62
C VAL A 261 -14.05 16.81 -20.25
N PRO A 262 -12.86 17.35 -19.91
CA PRO A 262 -12.11 16.93 -18.71
C PRO A 262 -12.83 17.15 -17.37
N THR A 263 -13.85 18.02 -17.34
CA THR A 263 -14.69 18.30 -16.17
C THR A 263 -15.74 17.21 -15.90
N GLU A 264 -16.15 16.48 -16.93
CA GLU A 264 -17.20 15.46 -16.88
C GLU A 264 -16.62 14.05 -17.07
N GLU A 265 -15.50 13.94 -17.79
CA GLU A 265 -14.93 12.68 -18.23
C GLU A 265 -13.54 12.43 -17.64
N LEU A 266 -13.32 11.22 -17.13
CA LEU A 266 -12.01 10.79 -16.66
C LEU A 266 -11.03 10.71 -17.83
N THR A 267 -10.06 11.62 -17.82
CA THR A 267 -9.12 11.83 -18.92
C THR A 267 -7.70 11.49 -18.48
N THR A 268 -7.03 10.62 -19.21
CA THR A 268 -5.63 10.26 -19.00
C THR A 268 -4.71 11.09 -19.88
N VAL A 269 -3.54 11.45 -19.35
CA VAL A 269 -2.47 12.15 -20.06
C VAL A 269 -1.22 11.25 -20.07
N CYS A 270 -0.52 11.15 -21.19
CA CYS A 270 0.74 10.38 -21.25
C CYS A 270 1.78 10.95 -20.25
N PRO A 271 2.52 10.14 -19.48
CA PRO A 271 3.53 10.64 -18.55
C PRO A 271 4.81 11.16 -19.21
N GLN A 272 5.11 10.79 -20.45
CA GLN A 272 6.34 11.22 -21.14
C GLN A 272 6.38 12.73 -21.35
N ALA A 273 7.47 13.40 -20.95
CA ALA A 273 7.58 14.87 -20.90
C ALA A 273 7.13 15.55 -22.21
N GLU A 274 7.66 15.09 -23.35
CA GLU A 274 7.42 15.64 -24.69
C GLU A 274 6.17 15.09 -25.38
N CYS A 275 5.35 14.30 -24.69
CA CYS A 275 4.14 13.71 -25.27
C CYS A 275 2.88 14.42 -24.76
N HIS A 276 2.06 14.87 -25.71
CA HIS A 276 0.76 15.53 -25.46
C HIS A 276 -0.44 14.60 -25.65
N CYS A 277 -0.22 13.29 -25.63
CA CYS A 277 -1.31 12.33 -25.82
C CYS A 277 -2.31 12.41 -24.67
N THR A 278 -3.57 12.69 -25.01
CA THR A 278 -4.72 12.64 -24.11
C THR A 278 -5.71 11.58 -24.60
N CYS A 279 -6.34 10.87 -23.66
CA CYS A 279 -7.29 9.81 -23.98
C CYS A 279 -8.39 9.73 -22.91
N HIS A 280 -9.60 9.33 -23.29
CA HIS A 280 -10.57 8.83 -22.31
C HIS A 280 -9.98 7.64 -21.56
N LEU A 281 -10.22 7.57 -20.25
CA LEU A 281 -9.77 6.47 -19.39
C LEU A 281 -10.16 5.10 -19.97
N LEU A 282 -11.43 4.95 -20.38
CA LEU A 282 -11.96 3.69 -20.90
C LEU A 282 -11.36 3.32 -22.27
N CYS A 283 -11.14 4.30 -23.15
CA CYS A 283 -10.51 4.06 -24.45
C CYS A 283 -9.07 3.56 -24.28
N LEU A 284 -8.30 4.19 -23.41
CA LEU A 284 -6.91 3.78 -23.15
C LEU A 284 -6.84 2.44 -22.43
N SER A 285 -7.70 2.23 -21.42
CA SER A 285 -7.80 0.96 -20.69
C SER A 285 -8.06 -0.21 -21.64
N ARG A 286 -9.09 -0.10 -22.49
CA ARG A 286 -9.42 -1.13 -23.47
C ARG A 286 -8.26 -1.41 -24.40
N LYS A 287 -7.61 -0.38 -24.93
CA LYS A 287 -6.43 -0.54 -25.80
C LYS A 287 -5.29 -1.29 -25.10
N PHE A 288 -5.05 -1.03 -23.82
CA PHE A 288 -4.00 -1.71 -23.05
C PHE A 288 -4.36 -3.15 -22.71
N VAL A 289 -5.60 -3.42 -22.30
CA VAL A 289 -6.10 -4.78 -22.02
C VAL A 289 -6.07 -5.64 -23.27
N ASP A 290 -6.60 -5.14 -24.39
CA ASP A 290 -6.65 -5.86 -25.66
C ASP A 290 -5.23 -6.22 -26.16
N ALA A 291 -4.25 -5.34 -25.90
CA ALA A 291 -2.85 -5.57 -26.27
C ALA A 291 -2.10 -6.54 -25.34
N ALA A 292 -2.50 -6.67 -24.07
CA ALA A 292 -1.81 -7.53 -23.10
C ALA A 292 -2.06 -9.02 -23.34
N LEU A 293 -3.19 -9.38 -23.99
CA LEU A 293 -3.60 -10.77 -24.27
C LEU A 293 -3.67 -11.67 -23.01
N GLU A 294 -3.76 -11.09 -21.80
CA GLU A 294 -3.93 -11.84 -20.56
C GLU A 294 -5.43 -12.14 -20.33
N PRO A 295 -5.81 -13.43 -20.19
CA PRO A 295 -7.21 -13.78 -19.96
C PRO A 295 -7.68 -13.22 -18.62
N ASN A 296 -8.90 -12.65 -18.61
CA ASN A 296 -9.56 -12.05 -17.44
C ASN A 296 -8.86 -10.82 -16.84
N GLN A 297 -7.88 -10.21 -17.54
CA GLN A 297 -7.30 -8.96 -17.08
C GLN A 297 -8.28 -7.81 -17.31
N ILE A 298 -8.78 -7.22 -16.22
CA ILE A 298 -9.69 -6.05 -16.28
C ILE A 298 -8.92 -4.73 -16.10
N VAL A 299 -7.84 -4.77 -15.31
CA VAL A 299 -7.02 -3.58 -14.99
C VAL A 299 -5.68 -3.70 -15.71
N PRO A 300 -5.29 -2.73 -16.56
CA PRO A 300 -3.98 -2.72 -17.18
C PRO A 300 -2.85 -2.63 -16.14
N LYS A 301 -1.71 -3.25 -16.45
CA LYS A 301 -0.46 -3.08 -15.68
C LYS A 301 0.43 -2.02 -16.34
N HIS A 302 0.63 -2.16 -17.64
CA HIS A 302 1.34 -1.23 -18.51
C HIS A 302 0.72 -1.27 -19.91
N GLY A 303 1.15 -0.39 -20.80
CA GLY A 303 0.77 -0.42 -22.21
C GLY A 303 1.58 0.57 -23.04
N ILE A 304 1.40 0.53 -24.36
CA ILE A 304 2.15 1.38 -25.30
C ILE A 304 1.33 2.63 -25.59
N CYS A 305 1.94 3.81 -25.37
CA CYS A 305 1.34 5.09 -25.71
C CYS A 305 0.95 5.10 -27.19
N PRO A 306 -0.29 5.45 -27.55
CA PRO A 306 -0.70 5.42 -28.95
C PRO A 306 -0.08 6.55 -29.78
N ALA A 307 0.52 7.58 -29.15
CA ALA A 307 1.14 8.70 -29.85
C ALA A 307 2.67 8.62 -29.89
N CYS A 308 3.33 8.47 -28.73
CA CYS A 308 4.79 8.48 -28.64
C CYS A 308 5.42 7.08 -28.55
N GLU A 309 4.61 6.02 -28.59
CA GLU A 309 5.03 4.61 -28.56
C GLU A 309 5.85 4.18 -27.32
N ALA A 310 6.01 5.07 -26.34
CA ALA A 310 6.65 4.75 -25.09
C ALA A 310 5.80 3.77 -24.27
N THR A 311 6.46 2.86 -23.56
CA THR A 311 5.78 2.03 -22.55
C THR A 311 5.40 2.90 -21.36
N ILE A 312 4.13 2.83 -20.97
CA ILE A 312 3.54 3.59 -19.87
C ILE A 312 3.07 2.61 -18.79
N GLU A 313 3.45 2.90 -17.55
CA GLU A 313 2.93 2.24 -16.35
C GLU A 313 1.53 2.75 -16.02
N TRP A 314 0.52 1.87 -16.02
CA TRP A 314 -0.86 2.23 -15.68
C TRP A 314 -0.98 2.82 -14.26
N PRO A 315 -0.32 2.29 -13.22
CA PRO A 315 -0.40 2.84 -11.87
C PRO A 315 0.08 4.29 -11.77
N LEU A 316 1.07 4.69 -12.57
CA LEU A 316 1.58 6.07 -12.57
C LEU A 316 0.52 7.04 -13.10
N MET A 317 -0.15 6.70 -14.21
CA MET A 317 -1.24 7.52 -14.75
C MET A 317 -2.41 7.62 -13.77
N MET A 318 -2.76 6.52 -13.12
CA MET A 318 -3.87 6.53 -12.16
C MET A 318 -3.56 7.37 -10.93
N LYS A 319 -2.29 7.44 -10.49
CA LYS A 319 -1.86 8.35 -9.41
C LYS A 319 -2.09 9.81 -9.80
N GLU A 320 -1.64 10.25 -10.97
CA GLU A 320 -1.90 11.60 -11.49
C GLU A 320 -3.40 11.89 -11.61
N LEU A 321 -4.15 11.02 -12.30
CA LEU A 321 -5.58 11.20 -12.52
C LEU A 321 -6.34 11.32 -11.20
N SER A 322 -6.01 10.46 -10.23
CA SER A 322 -6.64 10.51 -8.90
C SER A 322 -6.28 11.78 -8.13
N PHE A 323 -5.06 12.28 -8.28
CA PHE A 323 -4.63 13.54 -7.67
C PHE A 323 -5.42 14.71 -8.27
N ARG A 324 -5.45 14.84 -9.59
CA ARG A 324 -6.17 15.91 -10.28
C ARG A 324 -7.68 15.89 -10.02
N SER A 325 -8.28 14.71 -9.91
CA SER A 325 -9.73 14.59 -9.68
C SER A 325 -10.15 14.74 -8.22
N ARG A 326 -9.31 14.34 -7.25
CA ARG A 326 -9.70 14.23 -5.83
C ARG A 326 -8.98 15.22 -4.91
N ALA A 327 -7.73 15.57 -5.20
CA ALA A 327 -6.90 16.46 -4.38
C ALA A 327 -7.11 17.94 -4.75
N LYS A 328 -8.36 18.43 -4.68
CA LYS A 328 -8.72 19.78 -5.14
C LYS A 328 -7.94 20.88 -4.43
N GLN A 329 -7.69 20.72 -3.13
CA GLN A 329 -7.03 21.76 -2.31
C GLN A 329 -5.54 21.84 -2.64
N GLU A 330 -4.87 20.70 -2.72
CA GLU A 330 -3.45 20.56 -3.02
C GLU A 330 -3.14 20.98 -4.46
N LEU A 331 -4.05 20.65 -5.39
CA LEU A 331 -3.98 21.13 -6.77
C LEU A 331 -4.00 22.66 -6.83
N LEU A 332 -4.90 23.30 -6.06
CA LEU A 332 -4.96 24.76 -6.00
C LEU A 332 -3.68 25.37 -5.44
N GLU A 333 -2.99 24.70 -4.51
CA GLU A 333 -1.72 25.17 -3.97
C GLU A 333 -0.58 25.09 -5.00
N ILE A 334 -0.51 24.00 -5.76
CA ILE A 334 0.44 23.87 -6.89
C ILE A 334 0.21 24.99 -7.91
N LEU A 335 -1.06 25.23 -8.29
CA LEU A 335 -1.42 26.31 -9.21
C LEU A 335 -1.07 27.70 -8.67
N LYS A 336 -1.31 27.96 -7.38
CA LYS A 336 -0.93 29.22 -6.72
C LYS A 336 0.58 29.44 -6.73
N ARG A 337 1.38 28.39 -6.52
CA ARG A 337 2.84 28.46 -6.55
C ARG A 337 3.34 28.82 -7.94
N LYS A 338 2.83 28.17 -9.00
CA LYS A 338 3.18 28.47 -10.39
C LYS A 338 2.92 29.94 -10.74
N ARG A 339 1.72 30.45 -10.45
CA ARG A 339 1.38 31.88 -10.65
C ARG A 339 2.34 32.84 -9.94
N ARG A 340 2.83 32.48 -8.74
CA ARG A 340 3.81 33.32 -8.00
C ARG A 340 5.19 33.30 -8.66
N VAL A 341 5.62 32.16 -9.21
CA VAL A 341 6.89 32.03 -9.93
C VAL A 341 6.83 32.80 -11.25
N ASP A 342 5.76 32.63 -12.02
CA ASP A 342 5.56 33.33 -13.29
C ASP A 342 5.54 34.86 -13.09
N ARG A 343 4.88 35.34 -12.01
CA ARG A 343 4.88 36.77 -11.67
C ARG A 343 6.27 37.30 -11.29
N LYS A 344 7.10 36.50 -10.62
CA LYS A 344 8.48 36.87 -10.29
C LYS A 344 9.36 36.89 -11.53
N GLN A 345 9.22 35.92 -12.44
CA GLN A 345 9.99 35.89 -13.68
C GLN A 345 9.59 37.03 -14.63
N GLY A 346 8.29 37.31 -14.77
CA GLY A 346 7.80 38.43 -15.58
C GLY A 346 8.22 39.81 -15.06
N ALA A 347 8.41 39.96 -13.73
CA ALA A 347 8.91 41.20 -13.15
C ALA A 347 10.43 41.40 -13.38
N VAL A 348 11.22 40.31 -13.44
CA VAL A 348 12.67 40.38 -13.69
C VAL A 348 12.98 40.68 -15.15
N THR A 349 12.09 40.33 -16.09
CA THR A 349 12.24 40.64 -17.52
C THR A 349 11.68 42.01 -17.93
N GLY A 350 11.01 42.73 -17.02
CA GLY A 350 10.31 44.00 -17.31
C GLY A 350 11.11 45.27 -17.03
N GLU A 351 12.31 45.17 -16.47
CA GLU A 351 13.21 46.30 -16.20
C GLU A 351 14.62 45.93 -16.71
N VAL A 352 15.39 46.91 -17.20
CA VAL A 352 16.78 46.81 -17.71
C VAL A 352 16.94 46.74 -19.24
N GLU A 353 16.61 47.85 -19.92
CA GLU A 353 17.59 48.50 -20.80
C GLU A 353 18.58 49.30 -19.94
N SER A 354 19.85 49.39 -20.37
CA SER A 354 20.98 50.11 -19.74
C SER A 354 21.80 49.37 -18.66
N SER A 355 22.89 48.77 -19.14
CA SER A 355 24.27 48.96 -18.65
C SER A 355 24.62 48.56 -17.20
N SER A 356 25.33 47.44 -17.07
CA SER A 356 26.55 47.25 -16.26
C SER A 356 26.62 45.87 -15.64
N ARG A 357 27.67 45.13 -16.02
CA ARG A 357 28.08 43.83 -15.46
C ARG A 357 28.29 43.92 -13.95
N ARG A 358 27.44 43.26 -13.15
CA ARG A 358 27.86 42.66 -11.87
C ARG A 358 27.09 41.38 -11.59
N THR A 359 27.87 40.31 -11.47
CA THR A 359 27.54 38.98 -11.00
C THR A 359 26.91 39.08 -9.60
N VAL A 360 25.67 38.61 -9.43
CA VAL A 360 25.06 38.43 -8.11
C VAL A 360 24.53 37.00 -8.05
N SER A 361 25.27 36.15 -7.34
CA SER A 361 24.85 34.84 -6.87
C SER A 361 23.68 35.02 -5.91
N VAL A 362 22.49 34.60 -6.32
CA VAL A 362 21.33 34.53 -5.43
C VAL A 362 21.22 33.08 -4.95
N ASP A 363 21.89 32.81 -3.83
CA ASP A 363 21.66 31.60 -3.04
C ASP A 363 20.26 31.68 -2.42
N LEU A 364 19.30 31.03 -3.05
CA LEU A 364 17.96 30.79 -2.51
C LEU A 364 17.96 29.46 -1.76
N ASP A 365 18.39 29.53 -0.50
CA ASP A 365 18.30 28.45 0.48
C ASP A 365 16.84 28.33 0.96
N ASP A 366 15.96 27.77 0.13
CA ASP A 366 14.58 27.36 0.50
C ASP A 366 14.57 25.87 0.88
N ARG A 367 15.33 25.52 1.92
CA ARG A 367 15.64 24.13 2.26
C ARG A 367 14.79 23.52 3.39
N PHE A 368 13.73 24.19 3.85
CA PHE A 368 12.96 23.70 5.01
C PHE A 368 11.42 23.74 4.90
N GLY A 369 10.84 24.16 3.77
CA GLY A 369 9.37 24.31 3.65
C GLY A 369 8.61 23.21 2.89
N GLN A 370 9.29 22.35 2.12
CA GLN A 370 8.61 21.57 1.06
C GLN A 370 8.10 20.18 1.48
N HIS A 371 8.44 19.71 2.68
CA HIS A 371 8.05 18.38 3.16
C HIS A 371 6.77 18.35 4.02
N ALA A 372 6.37 19.47 4.62
CA ALA A 372 5.32 19.48 5.63
C ALA A 372 3.89 19.42 5.06
N GLU A 373 3.67 19.89 3.84
CA GLU A 373 2.32 20.05 3.28
C GLU A 373 1.77 18.72 2.71
N ASP A 374 2.60 17.95 1.99
CA ASP A 374 2.23 16.62 1.52
C ASP A 374 2.13 15.60 2.67
N GLU A 375 2.73 15.88 3.83
CA GLU A 375 2.60 15.05 5.02
C GLU A 375 1.16 15.04 5.56
N PHE A 376 0.38 16.10 5.30
CA PHE A 376 -1.03 16.19 5.68
C PHE A 376 -1.92 15.20 4.91
N LEU A 377 -1.56 14.88 3.66
CA LEU A 377 -2.21 13.80 2.90
C LEU A 377 -1.89 12.40 3.47
N LEU A 378 -0.79 12.30 4.23
CA LEU A 378 -0.38 11.09 4.93
C LEU A 378 -1.00 10.96 6.33
N ASP A 379 -1.83 11.94 6.75
CA ASP A 379 -2.30 12.01 8.13
C ASP A 379 -3.08 10.75 8.55
N GLU A 380 -2.64 10.22 9.68
CA GLU A 380 -3.02 8.93 10.27
C GLU A 380 -4.30 9.03 11.11
N ASP A 381 -4.84 10.25 11.31
CA ASP A 381 -6.05 10.57 12.09
C ASP A 381 -7.36 10.15 11.37
N TRP A 382 -7.44 8.88 10.92
CA TRP A 382 -8.55 8.34 10.12
C TRP A 382 -9.71 7.75 10.94
N TRP A 383 -9.54 7.55 12.24
CA TRP A 383 -10.60 7.02 13.11
C TRP A 383 -11.68 8.06 13.43
N GLU A 384 -11.40 9.36 13.29
CA GLU A 384 -12.37 10.43 13.56
C GLU A 384 -13.52 10.48 12.55
N GLY A 385 -13.33 9.97 11.32
CA GLY A 385 -14.35 10.01 10.26
C GLY A 385 -15.31 8.82 10.23
N LEU A 386 -14.97 7.69 10.85
CA LEU A 386 -15.78 6.46 10.78
C LEU A 386 -16.67 6.25 12.00
N ALA A 387 -16.44 6.98 13.08
CA ALA A 387 -17.31 6.99 14.25
C ALA A 387 -18.61 7.79 14.02
N ALA A 388 -18.70 8.55 12.92
CA ALA A 388 -19.87 9.37 12.59
C ALA A 388 -20.94 8.64 11.75
N GLU A 389 -20.66 7.42 11.30
CA GLU A 389 -21.56 6.66 10.40
C GLU A 389 -21.97 5.32 11.02
N SER A 390 -22.48 5.36 12.24
CA SER A 390 -23.29 4.28 12.81
C SER A 390 -24.13 4.80 13.97
N ASP A 391 -25.41 4.44 13.95
CA ASP A 391 -26.41 4.55 15.02
C ASP A 391 -27.35 5.78 15.01
N SER A 392 -28.46 5.56 14.31
CA SER A 392 -29.86 5.76 14.74
C SER A 392 -30.34 7.15 15.18
N ASP A 393 -31.33 7.63 14.43
CA ASP A 393 -32.52 8.39 14.85
C ASP A 393 -32.62 8.75 16.34
N THR A 394 -32.43 10.03 16.66
CA THR A 394 -33.40 10.80 17.45
C THR A 394 -33.05 12.29 17.44
N ASP A 395 -34.06 13.08 17.09
CA ASP A 395 -34.11 14.54 17.23
C ASP A 395 -33.58 15.03 18.59
N LEU A 396 -32.74 16.06 18.59
CA LEU A 396 -32.99 17.36 19.25
C LEU A 396 -31.72 18.25 19.31
N ARG A 397 -31.83 19.41 18.63
CA ARG A 397 -31.22 20.72 18.92
C ARG A 397 -29.69 20.85 19.10
N LEU A 398 -29.11 21.44 18.05
CA LEU A 398 -27.87 22.21 17.97
C LEU A 398 -27.61 23.18 19.16
N LYS A 399 -26.36 23.19 19.65
CA LYS A 399 -25.60 24.40 19.99
C LYS A 399 -24.08 24.11 19.90
N PRO A 400 -23.28 24.93 19.18
CA PRO A 400 -21.86 24.68 18.99
C PRO A 400 -21.07 25.16 20.22
N LEU A 401 -20.32 24.26 20.85
CA LEU A 401 -19.38 24.59 21.92
C LEU A 401 -17.95 24.42 21.42
N SER A 402 -17.35 25.57 21.13
CA SER A 402 -15.92 25.78 20.98
C SER A 402 -15.18 25.32 22.24
N LYS A 403 -14.28 24.33 22.08
CA LYS A 403 -13.02 24.18 22.83
C LYS A 403 -12.24 23.03 22.20
N ALA A 404 -11.06 23.33 21.67
CA ALA A 404 -10.10 22.35 21.20
C ALA A 404 -9.78 21.36 22.33
N ALA A 405 -10.21 20.11 22.16
CA ALA A 405 -9.85 19.01 23.04
C ALA A 405 -8.38 18.62 22.79
N PRO A 406 -7.63 18.18 23.81
CA PRO A 406 -6.25 17.78 23.64
C PRO A 406 -6.19 16.53 22.75
N LYS A 407 -5.27 16.55 21.77
CA LYS A 407 -4.99 15.47 20.83
C LYS A 407 -4.72 14.17 21.62
N LEU A 408 -5.70 13.26 21.64
CA LEU A 408 -5.65 12.00 22.38
C LEU A 408 -4.84 10.98 21.57
N GLU A 409 -3.84 10.41 22.24
CA GLU A 409 -2.81 9.53 21.71
C GLU A 409 -3.40 8.20 21.21
N THR A 410 -3.36 7.94 19.90
CA THR A 410 -3.66 6.60 19.35
C THR A 410 -2.46 5.68 19.50
N VAL A 411 -2.47 4.86 20.55
CA VAL A 411 -1.66 3.64 20.59
C VAL A 411 -2.35 2.62 19.68
N ILE A 412 -1.67 2.16 18.63
CA ILE A 412 -2.22 1.12 17.74
C ILE A 412 -2.31 -0.16 18.56
N GLU A 413 -3.54 -0.59 18.88
CA GLU A 413 -3.81 -1.90 19.47
C GLU A 413 -3.57 -2.97 18.40
N ASP A 414 -2.34 -3.50 18.37
CA ASP A 414 -1.96 -4.58 17.47
C ASP A 414 -2.78 -5.84 17.77
N SER A 415 -3.30 -6.49 16.71
CA SER A 415 -3.96 -7.80 16.78
C SER A 415 -3.10 -8.79 17.58
N GLU A 416 -3.63 -9.25 18.72
CA GLU A 416 -2.99 -10.18 19.65
C GLU A 416 -2.57 -11.48 18.96
N CYS A 417 -1.30 -11.59 18.60
CA CYS A 417 -0.65 -12.87 18.33
C CYS A 417 0.32 -13.14 19.47
N ASP A 418 -0.20 -13.80 20.52
CA ASP A 418 0.53 -14.30 21.69
C ASP A 418 1.73 -15.16 21.27
N ASP A 419 2.91 -14.55 21.20
CA ASP A 419 4.17 -15.24 21.46
C ASP A 419 4.73 -14.61 22.72
N ALA A 420 4.29 -15.13 23.86
CA ALA A 420 4.78 -14.73 25.18
C ALA A 420 6.29 -14.96 25.29
N ASP A 421 6.95 -14.01 25.93
CA ASP A 421 8.36 -14.00 26.29
C ASP A 421 8.86 -15.36 26.79
N ILE A 422 9.93 -15.87 26.17
CA ILE A 422 10.88 -16.74 26.85
C ILE A 422 11.95 -15.81 27.42
N LEU A 423 12.14 -15.95 28.74
CA LEU A 423 13.16 -15.31 29.58
C LEU A 423 14.53 -15.22 28.89
#